data_AF-A0A4P6JXG2-F1
#
_entry.id   AF-A0A4P6JXG2-F1
#
_cell.length_a   1.000
_cell.length_b   1.000
_cell.length_c   1.000
_cell.angle_alpha   90.00
_cell.angle_beta   90.00
_cell.angle_gamma   90.00
#
_symmetry.space_group_name_H-M   'P 1'
#
loop_
_entity.id
_entity.type
_entity.pdbx_description
1 polymer ?
#
loop_
_entity_poly.entity_id
_entity_poly.type
_entity_poly.pdbx_seq_one_letter_code
_entity_poly.pdbx_strand_id
1 'polypeptide(L)'
;MARIDASKLNLEETVVEVSRVSKVHQGGRRFSIRALVVVGDRNGYVGFGFGKAGEYTEAIRKGVEDAKKHLIQVPLAGTTIPFMVKTTFGASEVLLKPAAPGTGVIAGGAVRAVMEAAGVRDILTKTLGSTNKANTVQACLQALRELRSPEAEAARRGKTVAEILGKKRAEQIAVAAANAAEQAAAARAAREEEARENRALAGRRGGDRDRRGGDRGDRGSRRSGGSGDRRR
;
A
#
# COMPACT_ATOMS: atom_id res chain seq x y z
N MET A 1 -11.79 -12.91 9.36
CA MET A 1 -11.65 -11.73 8.48
C MET A 1 -11.23 -12.22 7.11
N ALA A 2 -11.84 -11.70 6.04
CA ALA A 2 -11.45 -12.03 4.68
C ALA A 2 -9.99 -11.61 4.45
N ARG A 3 -9.18 -12.51 3.90
CA ARG A 3 -7.78 -12.23 3.58
C ARG A 3 -7.76 -11.35 2.34
N ILE A 4 -7.19 -10.15 2.46
CA ILE A 4 -7.09 -9.20 1.34
C ILE A 4 -5.94 -9.62 0.43
N ASP A 5 -6.22 -9.77 -0.87
CA ASP A 5 -5.21 -10.11 -1.87
C ASP A 5 -4.30 -8.90 -2.17
N ALA A 6 -3.11 -8.87 -1.57
CA ALA A 6 -2.15 -7.78 -1.77
C ALA A 6 -1.69 -7.61 -3.23
N SER A 7 -1.74 -8.64 -4.07
CA SER A 7 -1.28 -8.61 -5.46
C SER A 7 -2.19 -7.80 -6.40
N LYS A 8 -3.44 -7.55 -6.00
CA LYS A 8 -4.42 -6.79 -6.81
C LYS A 8 -4.42 -5.29 -6.48
N LEU A 9 -3.67 -4.88 -5.46
CA LEU A 9 -3.64 -3.52 -4.94
C LEU A 9 -2.31 -2.85 -5.29
N ASN A 10 -2.39 -1.54 -5.62
CA ASN A 10 -1.21 -0.71 -5.81
C ASN A 10 -0.76 -0.20 -4.44
N LEU A 11 0.18 -0.91 -3.84
CA LEU A 11 0.65 -0.63 -2.49
C LEU A 11 1.90 0.24 -2.52
N GLU A 12 1.82 1.41 -1.91
CA GLU A 12 2.96 2.28 -1.60
C GLU A 12 3.54 1.92 -0.23
N GLU A 13 4.86 2.00 -0.11
CA GLU A 13 5.59 1.73 1.13
C GLU A 13 6.16 3.01 1.74
N THR A 14 5.94 3.19 3.04
CA THR A 14 6.45 4.31 3.82
C THR A 14 7.21 3.78 5.03
N VAL A 15 8.47 4.19 5.15
CA VAL A 15 9.32 3.80 6.29
C VAL A 15 9.07 4.74 7.46
N VAL A 16 8.66 4.19 8.60
CA VAL A 16 8.36 4.98 9.82
C VAL A 16 9.57 5.12 10.72
N GLU A 17 10.29 4.02 10.91
CA GLU A 17 11.46 3.98 11.76
C GLU A 17 12.44 2.91 11.27
N VAL A 18 13.72 3.26 11.31
CA VAL A 18 14.79 2.29 11.22
C VAL A 18 15.73 2.46 12.41
N SER A 19 16.07 1.35 13.06
CA SER A 19 16.92 1.33 14.25
C SER A 19 17.98 0.26 14.11
N ARG A 20 19.21 0.54 14.54
CA ARG A 20 20.26 -0.48 14.68
C ARG A 20 20.13 -1.13 16.06
N VAL A 21 19.94 -2.45 16.07
CA VAL A 21 19.84 -3.27 17.28
C VAL A 21 21.06 -4.19 17.38
N SER A 22 21.44 -4.62 18.59
CA SER A 22 22.62 -5.46 18.80
C SER A 22 22.35 -6.64 19.73
N LYS A 23 22.91 -7.81 19.42
CA LYS A 23 23.01 -8.96 20.33
C LYS A 23 24.45 -9.10 20.83
N VAL A 24 24.64 -9.11 22.15
CA VAL A 24 25.95 -9.32 22.78
C VAL A 24 26.30 -10.82 22.76
N HIS A 25 27.56 -11.15 22.51
CA HIS A 25 28.13 -12.50 22.56
C HIS A 25 29.54 -12.42 23.18
N GLN A 26 30.13 -13.57 23.51
CA GLN A 26 31.40 -13.65 24.26
C GLN A 26 32.56 -12.86 23.60
N GLY A 27 32.55 -12.71 22.28
CA GLY A 27 33.56 -11.97 21.51
C GLY A 27 33.16 -10.56 21.03
N GLY A 28 31.99 -10.03 21.42
CA GLY A 28 31.57 -8.68 21.01
C GLY A 28 30.06 -8.48 20.83
N ARG A 29 29.69 -7.67 19.83
CA ARG A 29 28.28 -7.32 19.54
C ARG A 29 27.97 -7.56 18.07
N ARG A 30 26.93 -8.36 17.80
CA ARG A 30 26.40 -8.56 16.45
C ARG A 30 25.30 -7.52 16.22
N PHE A 31 25.49 -6.64 15.24
CA PHE A 31 24.50 -5.65 14.87
C PHE A 31 23.49 -6.21 13.85
N SER A 32 22.27 -5.70 13.89
CA SER A 32 21.24 -5.92 12.89
C SER A 32 20.40 -4.66 12.76
N ILE A 33 19.79 -4.46 11.61
CA ILE A 33 18.88 -3.35 11.36
C ILE A 33 17.44 -3.84 11.56
N ARG A 34 16.65 -3.09 12.33
CA ARG A 34 15.20 -3.26 12.48
C ARG A 34 14.50 -2.13 11.73
N ALA A 35 13.59 -2.47 10.83
CA ALA A 35 12.73 -1.53 10.12
C ALA A 35 11.26 -1.72 10.55
N LEU A 36 10.56 -0.61 10.77
CA LEU A 36 9.11 -0.53 10.89
C LEU A 36 8.59 0.16 9.64
N VAL A 37 7.79 -0.56 8.86
CA VAL A 37 7.27 -0.12 7.57
C VAL A 37 5.75 -0.15 7.59
N VAL A 38 5.14 0.85 6.99
CA VAL A 38 3.71 0.93 6.73
C VAL A 38 3.50 0.83 5.23
N VAL A 39 2.47 0.10 4.82
CA VAL A 39 2.12 -0.13 3.42
C VAL A 39 0.65 0.22 3.24
N GLY A 40 0.28 0.90 2.16
CA GLY A 40 -1.11 1.19 1.87
C GLY A 40 -1.34 1.66 0.44
N ASP A 41 -2.60 1.67 0.01
CA ASP A 41 -3.00 2.00 -1.38
C ASP A 41 -3.62 3.40 -1.52
N ARG A 42 -3.56 4.22 -0.46
CA ARG A 42 -4.25 5.51 -0.35
C ARG A 42 -5.76 5.45 -0.61
N ASN A 43 -6.35 4.26 -0.58
CA ASN A 43 -7.75 4.04 -0.92
C ASN A 43 -8.44 3.14 0.12
N GLY A 44 -8.06 3.30 1.38
CA GLY A 44 -8.66 2.61 2.51
C GLY A 44 -8.04 1.26 2.85
N TYR A 45 -6.93 0.84 2.22
CA TYR A 45 -6.17 -0.32 2.67
C TYR A 45 -4.84 0.10 3.27
N VAL A 46 -4.57 -0.37 4.48
CA VAL A 46 -3.32 -0.08 5.19
C VAL A 46 -2.87 -1.29 5.99
N GLY A 47 -1.56 -1.47 6.10
CA GLY A 47 -0.93 -2.51 6.91
C GLY A 47 0.42 -2.01 7.43
N PHE A 48 0.95 -2.70 8.42
CA PHE A 48 2.28 -2.44 8.96
C PHE A 48 3.02 -3.76 9.15
N GLY A 49 4.34 -3.69 9.15
CA GLY A 49 5.19 -4.86 9.30
C GLY A 49 6.52 -4.52 9.92
N PHE A 50 7.15 -5.53 10.49
CA PHE A 50 8.50 -5.45 11.00
C PHE A 50 9.46 -6.22 10.12
N GLY A 51 10.62 -5.63 9.86
CA GLY A 51 11.71 -6.29 9.17
C GLY A 51 12.99 -6.26 10.00
N LYS A 52 13.75 -7.35 9.95
CA LYS A 52 15.09 -7.40 10.56
C LYS A 52 16.07 -8.11 9.63
N ALA A 53 17.20 -7.46 9.36
CA ALA A 53 18.25 -8.02 8.53
C ALA A 53 19.64 -7.48 8.93
N GLY A 54 20.69 -7.99 8.27
CA GLY A 54 22.04 -7.45 8.40
C GLY A 54 22.18 -6.09 7.71
N GLU A 55 21.51 -5.94 6.56
CA GLU A 55 21.54 -4.75 5.72
C GLU A 55 20.24 -3.93 5.81
N TYR A 56 20.32 -2.65 5.44
CA TYR A 56 19.22 -1.71 5.54
C TYR A 56 18.09 -2.01 4.54
N THR A 57 18.44 -2.18 3.26
CA THR A 57 17.48 -2.46 2.17
C THR A 57 16.77 -3.79 2.37
N GLU A 58 17.50 -4.83 2.77
CA GLU A 58 16.93 -6.14 3.05
C GLU A 58 15.97 -6.11 4.25
N ALA A 59 16.26 -5.31 5.28
CA ALA A 59 15.36 -5.14 6.42
C ALA A 59 14.04 -4.48 5.99
N ILE A 60 14.10 -3.45 5.15
CA ILE A 60 12.89 -2.79 4.62
C ILE A 60 12.08 -3.77 3.77
N ARG A 61 12.71 -4.51 2.85
CA ARG A 61 12.01 -5.49 2.00
C ARG A 61 11.26 -6.53 2.83
N LYS A 62 11.90 -7.07 3.86
CA LYS A 62 11.24 -8.00 4.81
C LYS A 62 10.07 -7.36 5.55
N GLY A 63 10.21 -6.09 5.94
CA GLY A 63 9.12 -5.32 6.57
C GLY A 63 7.93 -5.11 5.63
N VAL A 64 8.17 -4.84 4.35
CA VAL A 64 7.13 -4.69 3.32
C VAL A 64 6.40 -6.01 3.09
N GLU A 65 7.13 -7.11 2.96
CA GLU A 65 6.56 -8.46 2.81
C GLU A 65 5.69 -8.85 4.01
N ASP A 66 6.10 -8.46 5.23
CA ASP A 66 5.33 -8.68 6.45
C ASP A 66 4.07 -7.78 6.49
N ALA A 67 4.21 -6.50 6.11
CA ALA A 67 3.10 -5.55 6.10
C ALA A 67 1.96 -5.96 5.14
N LYS A 68 2.32 -6.51 3.97
CA LYS A 68 1.35 -7.01 2.97
C LYS A 68 0.46 -8.12 3.51
N LYS A 69 0.90 -8.87 4.53
CA LYS A 69 0.11 -9.95 5.15
C LYS A 69 -0.94 -9.41 6.13
N HIS A 70 -0.71 -8.21 6.67
CA HIS A 70 -1.49 -7.62 7.76
C HIS A 70 -2.30 -6.40 7.31
N LEU A 71 -2.87 -6.46 6.10
CA LEU A 71 -3.72 -5.40 5.58
C LEU A 71 -5.06 -5.35 6.33
N ILE A 72 -5.52 -4.14 6.60
CA ILE A 72 -6.83 -3.83 7.16
C ILE A 72 -7.58 -2.91 6.20
N GLN A 73 -8.90 -3.03 6.18
CA GLN A 73 -9.78 -2.09 5.49
C GLN A 73 -10.21 -0.99 6.46
N VAL A 74 -10.00 0.26 6.06
CA VAL A 74 -10.34 1.45 6.81
C VAL A 74 -11.63 2.04 6.25
N PRO A 75 -12.71 2.18 7.06
CA PRO A 75 -13.91 2.83 6.60
C PRO A 75 -13.68 4.35 6.52
N LEU A 76 -13.71 4.87 5.29
CA LEU A 76 -13.57 6.30 5.02
C LEU A 76 -14.95 6.95 4.86
N ALA A 77 -15.08 8.17 5.35
CA ALA A 77 -16.24 9.03 5.18
C ALA A 77 -15.82 10.25 4.37
N GLY A 78 -15.71 10.08 3.05
CA GLY A 78 -15.18 11.08 2.15
C GLY A 78 -13.67 11.31 2.32
N THR A 79 -13.27 12.46 2.85
CA THR A 79 -11.86 12.82 3.06
C THR A 79 -11.34 12.50 4.47
N THR A 80 -12.23 12.13 5.40
CA THR A 80 -11.95 11.96 6.82
C THR A 80 -12.54 10.66 7.39
N ILE A 81 -12.37 10.45 8.71
CA ILE A 81 -12.92 9.31 9.44
C ILE A 81 -14.40 9.53 9.85
N PRO A 82 -15.20 8.47 10.04
CA PRO A 82 -16.63 8.60 10.36
C PRO A 82 -16.93 9.24 11.72
N PHE A 83 -16.22 8.85 12.77
CA PHE A 83 -16.44 9.32 14.14
C PHE A 83 -15.11 9.43 14.90
N MET A 84 -15.13 10.16 16.01
CA MET A 84 -13.95 10.28 16.87
C MET A 84 -13.71 8.98 17.64
N VAL A 85 -12.46 8.56 17.72
CA VAL A 85 -12.05 7.33 18.41
C VAL A 85 -10.84 7.63 19.29
N LYS A 86 -10.85 7.05 20.49
CA LYS A 86 -9.73 7.09 21.42
C LYS A 86 -9.41 5.66 21.79
N THR A 87 -8.22 5.19 21.40
CA THR A 87 -7.82 3.79 21.62
C THR A 87 -6.44 3.74 22.24
N THR A 88 -6.23 2.75 23.08
CA THR A 88 -4.95 2.50 23.77
C THR A 88 -4.35 1.20 23.27
N PHE A 89 -3.03 1.17 23.10
CA PHE A 89 -2.27 -0.03 22.86
C PHE A 89 -0.96 0.02 23.65
N GLY A 90 -0.81 -0.92 24.59
CA GLY A 90 0.27 -0.86 25.57
C GLY A 90 0.20 0.43 26.38
N ALA A 91 1.29 1.21 26.38
CA ALA A 91 1.39 2.51 27.06
C ALA A 91 1.13 3.72 26.13
N SER A 92 0.74 3.49 24.87
CA SER A 92 0.48 4.53 23.89
C SER A 92 -1.02 4.70 23.69
N GLU A 93 -1.51 5.93 23.77
CA GLU A 93 -2.90 6.27 23.51
C GLU A 93 -2.99 7.18 22.28
N VAL A 94 -3.92 6.91 21.37
CA VAL A 94 -4.13 7.72 20.17
C VAL A 94 -5.57 8.19 20.12
N LEU A 95 -5.73 9.51 20.05
CA LEU A 95 -6.99 10.18 19.78
C LEU A 95 -7.05 10.55 18.30
N LEU A 96 -8.06 10.04 17.61
CA LEU A 96 -8.40 10.38 16.23
C LEU A 96 -9.70 11.20 16.22
N LYS A 97 -9.66 12.38 15.62
CA LYS A 97 -10.82 13.28 15.50
C LYS A 97 -11.06 13.63 14.03
N PRO A 98 -12.31 13.49 13.53
CA PRO A 98 -12.64 13.89 12.17
C PRO A 98 -12.50 15.41 12.01
N ALA A 99 -12.07 15.82 10.83
CA ALA A 99 -11.79 17.22 10.50
C ALA A 99 -12.68 17.71 9.34
N ALA A 100 -12.75 19.02 9.17
CA ALA A 100 -13.40 19.64 8.01
C ALA A 100 -12.54 19.46 6.76
N PRO A 101 -13.14 19.44 5.55
CA PRO A 101 -12.37 19.35 4.31
C PRO A 101 -11.38 20.52 4.19
N GLY A 102 -10.14 20.23 3.80
CA GLY A 102 -9.07 21.22 3.65
C GLY A 102 -8.24 21.47 4.92
N THR A 103 -8.42 20.68 5.98
CA THR A 103 -7.61 20.75 7.20
C THR A 103 -6.24 20.09 7.01
N GLY A 104 -6.15 19.08 6.14
CA GLY A 104 -4.94 18.27 5.98
C GLY A 104 -4.71 17.28 7.13
N VAL A 105 -3.57 16.58 7.07
CA VAL A 105 -3.18 15.56 8.05
C VAL A 105 -2.34 16.17 9.17
N ILE A 106 -3.01 16.56 10.26
CA ILE A 106 -2.35 17.07 11.48
C ILE A 106 -2.16 15.89 12.43
N ALA A 107 -0.98 15.27 12.32
CA ALA A 107 -0.62 14.08 13.06
C ALA A 107 0.87 14.00 13.39
N GLY A 108 1.20 13.28 14.47
CA GLY A 108 2.59 12.91 14.77
C GLY A 108 3.14 11.94 13.73
N GLY A 109 4.46 11.93 13.50
CA GLY A 109 5.07 11.25 12.33
C GLY A 109 4.66 9.78 12.13
N ALA A 110 4.55 9.00 13.21
CA ALA A 110 4.10 7.61 13.14
C ALA A 110 2.63 7.46 12.71
N VAL A 111 1.75 8.30 13.25
CA VAL A 111 0.31 8.30 12.91
C VAL A 111 0.11 8.87 11.51
N ARG A 112 0.86 9.91 11.13
CA ARG A 112 0.82 10.53 9.80
C ARG A 112 1.10 9.50 8.70
N ALA A 113 2.15 8.71 8.85
CA ALA A 113 2.49 7.67 7.87
C ALA A 113 1.35 6.67 7.66
N VAL A 114 0.62 6.29 8.73
CA VAL A 114 -0.54 5.40 8.64
C VAL A 114 -1.74 6.10 7.97
N MET A 115 -2.03 7.35 8.32
CA MET A 115 -3.16 8.10 7.78
C MET A 115 -2.99 8.39 6.28
N GLU A 116 -1.80 8.79 5.86
CA GLU A 116 -1.48 9.02 4.45
C GLU A 116 -1.54 7.73 3.64
N ALA A 117 -0.98 6.63 4.15
CA ALA A 117 -1.06 5.32 3.50
C ALA A 117 -2.50 4.80 3.39
N ALA A 118 -3.36 5.10 4.37
CA ALA A 118 -4.78 4.77 4.34
C ALA A 118 -5.60 5.65 3.37
N GLY A 119 -5.06 6.80 2.93
CA GLY A 119 -5.77 7.74 2.05
C GLY A 119 -6.59 8.80 2.78
N VAL A 120 -6.39 8.97 4.08
CA VAL A 120 -7.06 10.01 4.86
C VAL A 120 -6.39 11.35 4.55
N ARG A 121 -7.19 12.33 4.10
CA ARG A 121 -6.68 13.66 3.75
C ARG A 121 -6.85 14.66 4.88
N ASP A 122 -7.95 14.58 5.63
CA ASP A 122 -8.29 15.54 6.67
C ASP A 122 -8.46 14.83 8.01
N ILE A 123 -7.57 15.08 8.97
CA ILE A 123 -7.68 14.50 10.31
C ILE A 123 -6.91 15.33 11.35
N LEU A 124 -7.48 15.40 12.55
CA LEU A 124 -6.84 15.93 13.73
C LEU A 124 -6.51 14.77 14.67
N THR A 125 -5.24 14.63 15.04
CA THR A 125 -4.84 13.53 15.94
C THR A 125 -3.95 14.02 17.07
N LYS A 126 -3.98 13.28 18.18
CA LYS A 126 -3.05 13.49 19.28
C LYS A 126 -2.63 12.14 19.85
N THR A 127 -1.33 11.93 19.97
CA THR A 127 -0.78 10.83 20.76
C THR A 127 -0.63 11.30 22.21
N LEU A 128 -1.18 10.53 23.13
CA LEU A 128 -1.11 10.73 24.58
C LEU A 128 -0.30 9.57 25.20
N GLY A 129 0.40 9.83 26.30
CA GLY A 129 1.24 8.84 26.95
C GLY A 129 2.56 8.58 26.19
N SER A 130 2.89 7.30 25.96
CA SER A 130 4.16 6.91 25.34
C SER A 130 4.21 7.22 23.83
N THR A 131 5.34 7.76 23.38
CA THR A 131 5.61 8.13 21.98
C THR A 131 6.35 7.05 21.18
N ASN A 132 6.43 5.82 21.70
CA ASN A 132 7.06 4.70 21.00
C ASN A 132 6.33 4.41 19.67
N LYS A 133 7.03 4.59 18.54
CA LYS A 133 6.47 4.49 17.19
C LYS A 133 5.80 3.14 16.92
N ALA A 134 6.37 2.04 17.38
CA ALA A 134 5.80 0.70 17.17
C ALA A 134 4.42 0.55 17.85
N ASN A 135 4.30 1.06 19.08
CA ASN A 135 3.03 1.01 19.83
C ASN A 135 2.04 2.04 19.29
N THR A 136 2.50 3.23 18.91
CA THR A 136 1.65 4.27 18.32
C THR A 136 1.04 3.82 16.99
N VAL A 137 1.80 3.14 16.12
CA VAL A 137 1.26 2.56 14.86
C VAL A 137 0.21 1.49 15.17
N GLN A 138 0.46 0.62 16.16
CA GLN A 138 -0.49 -0.42 16.55
C GLN A 138 -1.77 0.16 17.18
N ALA A 139 -1.66 1.16 18.07
CA ALA A 139 -2.79 1.89 18.63
C ALA A 139 -3.63 2.54 17.52
N CYS A 140 -2.96 3.15 16.53
CA CYS A 140 -3.62 3.77 15.39
C CYS A 140 -4.40 2.74 14.56
N LEU A 141 -3.80 1.60 14.22
CA LEU A 141 -4.47 0.54 13.46
C LEU A 141 -5.61 -0.10 14.25
N GLN A 142 -5.50 -0.23 15.57
CA GLN A 142 -6.58 -0.69 16.43
C GLN A 142 -7.75 0.31 16.42
N ALA A 143 -7.46 1.61 16.52
CA ALA A 143 -8.47 2.65 16.41
C ALA A 143 -9.20 2.60 15.05
N LEU A 144 -8.46 2.36 13.95
CA LEU A 144 -9.06 2.22 12.62
C LEU A 144 -9.92 0.95 12.47
N ARG A 145 -9.60 -0.14 13.20
CA ARG A 145 -10.41 -1.36 13.23
C ARG A 145 -11.72 -1.19 14.02
N GLU A 146 -11.72 -0.32 15.02
CA GLU A 146 -12.92 0.01 15.82
C GLU A 146 -13.90 0.88 15.04
N LEU A 147 -13.43 1.57 13.99
CA LEU A 147 -14.28 2.35 13.11
C LEU A 147 -15.27 1.44 12.36
N ARG A 148 -16.47 1.97 12.16
CA ARG A 148 -17.54 1.35 11.37
C ARG A 148 -17.97 2.32 10.29
N SER A 149 -18.37 1.81 9.13
CA SER A 149 -18.94 2.66 8.10
C SER A 149 -20.24 3.29 8.59
N PRO A 150 -20.54 4.55 8.21
CA PRO A 150 -21.81 5.20 8.51
C PRO A 150 -23.03 4.35 8.15
N GLU A 151 -22.96 3.67 7.01
CA GLU A 151 -24.02 2.78 6.50
C GLU A 151 -24.22 1.56 7.39
N ALA A 152 -23.13 0.90 7.81
CA ALA A 152 -23.22 -0.25 8.70
C ALA A 152 -23.75 0.14 10.08
N GLU A 153 -23.40 1.33 10.58
CA GLU A 153 -23.90 1.83 11.86
C GLU A 153 -25.38 2.25 11.76
N ALA A 154 -25.80 2.81 10.62
CA ALA A 154 -27.20 3.14 10.32
C ALA A 154 -28.08 1.89 10.25
N ALA A 155 -27.64 0.87 9.51
CA ALA A 155 -28.31 -0.42 9.42
C ALA A 155 -28.47 -1.09 10.79
N ARG A 156 -27.44 -1.03 11.63
CA ARG A 156 -27.49 -1.58 12.99
C ARG A 156 -28.50 -0.87 13.89
N ARG A 157 -28.65 0.45 13.73
CA ARG A 157 -29.53 1.27 14.57
C ARG A 157 -30.95 1.38 14.00
N GLY A 158 -31.22 0.86 12.80
CA GLY A 158 -32.52 0.97 12.14
C GLY A 158 -32.91 2.41 11.80
N LYS A 159 -31.93 3.31 11.61
CA LYS A 159 -32.12 4.73 11.30
C LYS A 159 -31.46 5.10 9.99
N THR A 160 -31.90 6.19 9.37
CA THR A 160 -31.25 6.67 8.14
C THR A 160 -29.91 7.34 8.44
N VAL A 161 -28.98 7.32 7.48
CA VAL A 161 -27.65 7.95 7.61
C VAL A 161 -27.76 9.45 7.92
N ALA A 162 -28.79 10.11 7.36
CA ALA A 162 -29.07 11.53 7.57
C ALA A 162 -29.47 11.87 9.02
N GLU A 163 -30.16 10.96 9.71
CA GLU A 163 -30.58 11.15 11.12
C GLU A 163 -29.43 10.97 12.11
N ILE A 164 -28.40 10.20 11.76
CA ILE A 164 -27.27 9.89 12.66
C ILE A 164 -26.17 10.95 12.56
N LEU A 165 -25.85 11.40 11.35
CA LEU A 165 -24.72 12.31 11.13
C LEU A 165 -25.14 13.78 10.99
N GLY A 166 -26.45 14.04 10.86
CA GLY A 166 -27.00 15.36 10.55
C GLY A 166 -26.86 15.70 9.07
N LYS A 167 -27.82 16.48 8.54
CA LYS A 167 -27.97 16.78 7.10
C LYS A 167 -26.65 17.24 6.44
N LYS A 168 -25.92 18.15 7.08
CA LYS A 168 -24.65 18.72 6.56
C LYS A 168 -23.53 17.70 6.39
N ARG A 169 -23.38 16.72 7.27
CA ARG A 169 -22.34 15.67 7.17
C ARG A 169 -22.76 14.54 6.26
N ALA A 170 -24.05 14.20 6.23
CA ALA A 170 -24.57 13.21 5.29
C ALA A 170 -24.41 13.66 3.83
N GLU A 171 -24.69 14.93 3.55
CA GLU A 171 -24.46 15.55 2.23
C GLU A 171 -22.97 15.53 1.84
N GLN A 172 -22.07 15.88 2.76
CA GLN A 172 -20.62 15.83 2.51
C GLN A 172 -20.12 14.41 2.21
N ILE A 173 -20.65 13.40 2.90
CA ILE A 173 -20.29 12.00 2.65
C ILE A 173 -20.84 11.52 1.31
N ALA A 174 -22.07 11.89 0.96
CA ALA A 174 -22.65 11.55 -0.34
C ALA A 174 -21.88 12.18 -1.51
N VAL A 175 -21.54 13.48 -1.40
CA VAL A 175 -20.75 14.18 -2.42
C VAL A 175 -19.34 13.61 -2.51
N ALA A 176 -18.71 13.28 -1.39
CA ALA A 176 -17.36 12.72 -1.40
C ALA A 176 -17.34 11.26 -1.88
N ALA A 177 -18.37 10.46 -1.59
CA ALA A 177 -18.53 9.11 -2.13
C ALA A 177 -18.76 9.15 -3.65
N ALA A 178 -19.56 10.10 -4.15
CA ALA A 178 -19.76 10.32 -5.57
C ALA A 178 -18.45 10.72 -6.27
N ASN A 179 -17.72 11.69 -5.72
CA ASN A 179 -16.43 12.13 -6.27
C ASN A 179 -15.36 11.02 -6.19
N ALA A 180 -15.34 10.22 -5.12
CA ALA A 180 -14.41 9.09 -4.99
C ALA A 180 -14.75 7.95 -5.97
N ALA A 181 -16.04 7.70 -6.22
CA ALA A 181 -16.48 6.74 -7.23
C ALA A 181 -16.11 7.21 -8.65
N GLU A 182 -16.30 8.50 -8.96
CA GLU A 182 -15.86 9.10 -10.21
C GLU A 182 -14.33 9.07 -10.36
N GLN A 183 -13.57 9.38 -9.30
CA GLN A 183 -12.10 9.31 -9.31
C GLN A 183 -11.59 7.87 -9.43
N ALA A 184 -12.27 6.90 -8.81
CA ALA A 184 -11.94 5.48 -8.96
C ALA A 184 -12.30 4.98 -10.37
N ALA A 185 -13.40 5.44 -10.96
CA ALA A 185 -13.78 5.13 -12.34
C ALA A 185 -12.79 5.76 -13.35
N ALA A 186 -12.41 7.02 -13.13
CA ALA A 186 -11.39 7.70 -13.94
C ALA A 186 -10.02 7.04 -13.81
N ALA A 187 -9.61 6.65 -12.60
CA ALA A 187 -8.36 5.93 -12.39
C ALA A 187 -8.40 4.52 -13.01
N ARG A 188 -9.55 3.84 -13.02
CA ARG A 188 -9.72 2.55 -13.72
C ARG A 188 -9.68 2.72 -15.23
N ALA A 189 -10.31 3.76 -15.77
CA ALA A 189 -10.28 4.09 -17.20
C ALA A 189 -8.86 4.47 -17.67
N ALA A 190 -8.15 5.31 -16.91
CA ALA A 190 -6.76 5.66 -17.18
C ALA A 190 -5.84 4.43 -17.11
N ARG A 191 -6.06 3.51 -16.16
CA ARG A 191 -5.33 2.23 -16.09
C ARG A 191 -5.62 1.33 -17.29
N GLU A 192 -6.84 1.31 -17.80
CA GLU A 192 -7.18 0.57 -19.02
C GLU A 192 -6.54 1.19 -20.25
N GLU A 193 -6.43 2.51 -20.32
CA GLU A 193 -5.72 3.23 -21.39
C GLU A 193 -4.20 2.98 -21.32
N GLU A 194 -3.57 3.11 -20.16
CA GLU A 194 -2.14 2.79 -19.95
C GLU A 194 -1.84 1.32 -20.26
N ALA A 195 -2.72 0.39 -19.89
CA ALA A 195 -2.58 -1.03 -20.22
C ALA A 195 -2.73 -1.29 -21.74
N ARG A 196 -3.63 -0.56 -22.42
CA ARG A 196 -3.79 -0.60 -23.88
C ARG A 196 -2.55 -0.04 -24.59
N GLU A 197 -2.00 1.08 -24.13
CA GLU A 197 -0.77 1.67 -24.67
C GLU A 197 0.45 0.77 -24.47
N ASN A 198 0.64 0.23 -23.26
CA ASN A 198 1.73 -0.71 -22.98
C ASN A 198 1.62 -1.99 -23.82
N ARG A 199 0.41 -2.49 -24.06
CA ARG A 199 0.16 -3.63 -24.97
C ARG A 199 0.45 -3.29 -26.43
N ALA A 200 0.13 -2.08 -26.88
CA ALA A 200 0.43 -1.60 -28.24
C ALA A 200 1.94 -1.40 -28.48
N LEU A 201 2.66 -0.88 -27.49
CA LEU A 201 4.12 -0.72 -27.52
C LEU A 201 4.86 -2.07 -27.51
N ALA A 202 4.35 -3.07 -26.77
CA ALA A 202 4.87 -4.43 -26.79
C ALA A 202 4.69 -5.10 -28.17
N GLY A 203 3.55 -4.88 -28.84
CA GLY A 203 3.30 -5.37 -30.19
C GLY A 203 4.25 -4.80 -31.25
N ARG A 204 4.63 -3.52 -31.13
CA ARG A 204 5.59 -2.88 -32.05
C ARG A 204 7.02 -3.42 -31.91
N ARG A 205 7.45 -3.83 -30.71
CA ARG A 205 8.77 -4.46 -30.48
C ARG A 205 8.85 -5.92 -30.96
N GLY A 206 7.71 -6.56 -31.23
CA GLY A 206 7.64 -7.92 -31.79
C GLY A 206 7.78 -7.97 -33.31
N GLY A 207 7.34 -6.93 -34.02
CA GLY A 207 7.29 -6.93 -35.50
C GLY A 207 8.59 -6.56 -36.23
N ASP A 208 9.63 -6.10 -35.52
CA ASP A 208 10.85 -5.59 -36.14
C ASP A 208 12.02 -6.60 -36.13
N ARG A 209 11.81 -7.81 -35.58
CA ARG A 209 12.81 -8.89 -35.63
C ARG A 209 12.74 -9.76 -36.89
N ASP A 210 11.61 -9.74 -37.61
CA ASP A 210 11.39 -10.60 -38.79
C ASP A 210 11.79 -9.94 -40.12
N ARG A 211 12.30 -8.69 -40.11
CA ARG A 211 12.71 -7.97 -41.34
C ARG A 211 14.21 -7.99 -41.63
N ARG A 212 15.03 -8.67 -40.82
CA ARG A 212 16.49 -8.81 -41.02
C ARG A 212 16.93 -10.22 -41.47
N GLY A 213 16.01 -11.03 -42.00
CA GLY A 213 16.30 -12.40 -42.46
C GLY A 213 15.90 -12.61 -43.92
N GLY A 214 16.53 -11.89 -44.84
CA GLY A 214 16.16 -12.01 -46.26
C GLY A 214 17.12 -11.33 -47.22
N ASP A 215 18.43 -11.61 -47.12
CA ASP A 215 19.33 -11.50 -48.26
C ASP A 215 20.64 -12.27 -48.02
N ARG A 216 20.68 -13.54 -48.45
CA ARG A 216 21.93 -14.22 -48.83
C ARG A 216 21.62 -15.11 -50.04
N GLY A 217 21.59 -14.46 -51.20
CA GLY A 217 21.61 -15.13 -52.49
C GLY A 217 22.85 -16.01 -52.67
N ASP A 218 22.56 -17.25 -53.08
CA ASP A 218 23.20 -18.00 -54.16
C ASP A 218 24.69 -17.73 -54.46
N ARG A 219 25.55 -18.68 -54.07
CA ARG A 219 26.69 -19.10 -54.88
C ARG A 219 26.87 -20.62 -54.79
N GLY A 220 26.24 -21.31 -55.72
CA GLY A 220 26.99 -22.09 -56.71
C GLY A 220 27.97 -23.17 -56.21
N SER A 221 27.45 -24.39 -56.20
CA SER A 221 27.94 -25.47 -57.09
C SER A 221 29.19 -26.29 -56.71
N ARG A 222 28.99 -27.61 -56.88
CA ARG A 222 29.92 -28.65 -57.38
C ARG A 222 30.60 -29.58 -56.38
N ARG A 223 30.25 -30.86 -56.61
CA ARG A 223 31.13 -32.06 -56.65
C ARG A 223 31.51 -32.65 -55.29
N SER A 224 30.87 -33.74 -54.87
CA SER A 224 31.05 -35.13 -55.31
C SER A 224 32.17 -35.85 -54.57
N GLY A 225 31.78 -36.88 -53.81
CA GLY A 225 32.50 -38.15 -53.73
C GLY A 225 33.63 -38.28 -52.71
N GLY A 226 33.59 -39.41 -52.01
CA GLY A 226 34.82 -40.19 -51.79
C GLY A 226 35.32 -40.30 -50.36
N SER A 227 34.89 -41.38 -49.70
CA SER A 227 35.72 -42.41 -49.02
C SER A 227 37.14 -42.09 -48.55
N GLY A 228 37.46 -42.59 -47.35
CA GLY A 228 38.82 -42.94 -46.92
C GLY A 228 39.08 -42.43 -45.51
N ASP A 229 38.90 -43.25 -44.47
CA ASP A 229 39.91 -44.18 -43.96
C ASP A 229 41.27 -43.51 -43.69
N ARG A 230 41.62 -43.33 -42.40
CA ARG A 230 42.80 -43.90 -41.75
C ARG A 230 43.11 -43.21 -40.41
N ARG A 231 43.14 -44.04 -39.36
CA ARG A 231 44.19 -44.17 -38.34
C ARG A 231 44.91 -42.88 -37.90
N ARG A 232 44.79 -42.51 -36.63
CA ARG A 232 45.59 -42.95 -35.48
C ARG A 232 45.06 -42.25 -34.23
#